data_AF-A0A067S596-F1
#
_entry.id   AF-A0A067S596-F1
#
_cell.length_a   1.000
_cell.length_b   1.000
_cell.length_c   1.000
_cell.angle_alpha   90.00
_cell.angle_beta   90.00
_cell.angle_gamma   90.00
#
_symmetry.space_group_name_H-M   'P 1'
#
loop_
_entity.id
_entity.type
_entity.pdbx_description
1 polymer ?
#
loop_
_entity_poly.entity_id
_entity_poly.type
_entity_poly.pdbx_seq_one_letter_code
_entity_poly.pdbx_strand_id
1 'polypeptide(L)'
;KVKDWFSNRGRKKAKNRKYLLLPSKLSLKEVLADQEKEAIMEEAHRLSGEVPGGPNWIGFYTTAVKNVKDQLPPDVLRGYEKARREWVETGFPDSYKQKQADKHGTSLSLSMDQLRYDRMGHRSITFTSYVNEEGRLISVVYDFNNLVGPVKVKTFDEKYPEDLDNMLKAWWPYAAYAHG
;
A
#
# COMPACT_ATOMS: atom_id res chain seq x y z
N LYS A 1 30.21 10.90 21.04
CA LYS A 1 29.45 11.80 20.12
C LYS A 1 29.69 11.56 18.62
N VAL A 2 30.88 11.19 18.12
CA VAL A 2 31.04 10.68 16.73
C VAL A 2 30.72 9.18 16.64
N LYS A 3 31.09 8.41 17.67
CA LYS A 3 30.81 6.97 17.76
C LYS A 3 29.31 6.65 17.70
N ASP A 4 28.48 7.40 18.43
CA ASP A 4 27.01 7.23 18.44
C ASP A 4 26.35 7.57 17.10
N TRP A 5 26.94 8.51 16.35
CA TRP A 5 26.49 8.85 14.99
C TRP A 5 26.74 7.70 14.01
N PHE A 6 27.92 7.07 14.07
CA PHE A 6 28.24 5.88 13.27
C PHE A 6 27.42 4.65 13.70
N SER A 7 27.17 4.46 15.00
CA SER A 7 26.32 3.39 15.52
C SER A 7 24.88 3.48 14.98
N ASN A 8 24.33 4.69 14.90
CA ASN A 8 22.95 4.93 14.46
C ASN A 8 22.78 4.98 12.94
N ARG A 9 23.80 5.41 12.17
CA ARG A 9 23.73 5.47 10.70
C ARG A 9 24.29 4.25 9.99
N GLY A 10 25.33 3.60 10.53
CA GLY A 10 25.97 2.42 9.92
C GLY A 10 25.13 1.14 9.98
N ARG A 11 24.11 1.08 10.86
CA ARG A 11 23.19 -0.07 11.00
C ARG A 11 21.89 0.06 10.21
N LYS A 12 21.75 1.04 9.31
CA LYS A 12 20.71 0.95 8.28
C LYS A 12 21.15 -0.06 7.23
N LYS A 13 21.21 -1.35 7.59
CA LYS A 13 21.02 -2.42 6.60
C LYS A 13 19.75 -2.02 5.87
N ALA A 14 19.83 -1.81 4.55
CA ALA A 14 18.63 -1.67 3.74
C ALA A 14 17.72 -2.82 4.14
N LYS A 15 16.60 -2.54 4.81
CA LYS A 15 15.70 -3.60 5.24
C LYS A 15 15.41 -4.41 3.98
N ASN A 16 15.55 -5.72 4.02
CA ASN A 16 15.20 -6.65 2.93
C ASN A 16 13.70 -6.59 2.53
N ARG A 17 13.00 -5.51 2.86
CA ARG A 17 11.70 -5.07 2.34
C ARG A 17 11.72 -4.76 0.84
N LYS A 18 12.89 -4.70 0.19
CA LYS A 18 13.05 -4.05 -1.12
C LYS A 18 12.15 -4.63 -2.24
N TYR A 19 11.60 -5.83 -2.05
CA TYR A 19 10.76 -6.51 -3.04
C TYR A 19 9.45 -7.07 -2.49
N LEU A 20 9.15 -6.83 -1.21
CA LEU A 20 7.92 -7.32 -0.60
C LEU A 20 6.83 -6.27 -0.82
N LEU A 21 5.88 -6.58 -1.72
CA LEU A 21 4.72 -5.73 -1.98
C LEU A 21 3.81 -5.61 -0.75
N LEU A 22 3.79 -6.65 0.10
CA LEU A 22 3.08 -6.70 1.37
C LEU A 22 4.06 -7.02 2.52
N PRO A 23 3.80 -6.58 3.77
CA PRO A 23 4.70 -6.83 4.89
C PRO A 23 4.93 -8.34 5.12
N SER A 24 6.19 -8.77 5.29
CA SER A 24 6.50 -10.17 5.67
C SER A 24 6.08 -10.54 7.09
N LYS A 25 5.73 -9.54 7.90
CA LYS A 25 5.19 -9.71 9.25
C LYS A 25 4.08 -8.69 9.44
N LEU A 26 2.88 -9.19 9.61
CA LEU A 26 1.71 -8.40 9.95
C LEU A 26 1.67 -8.16 11.46
N SER A 27 1.33 -6.95 11.88
CA SER A 27 1.08 -6.64 13.27
C SER A 27 -0.36 -6.99 13.67
N LEU A 28 -0.58 -7.35 14.94
CA LEU A 28 -1.95 -7.58 15.45
C LEU A 28 -2.84 -6.34 15.25
N LYS A 29 -2.24 -5.15 15.32
CA LYS A 29 -2.94 -3.89 15.06
C LYS A 29 -3.50 -3.80 13.63
N GLU A 30 -2.82 -4.37 12.64
CA GLU A 30 -3.30 -4.36 11.26
C GLU A 30 -4.48 -5.31 11.05
N VAL A 31 -4.46 -6.47 11.72
CA VAL A 31 -5.63 -7.39 11.73
C VAL A 31 -6.81 -6.72 12.43
N LEU A 32 -6.58 -6.12 13.60
CA LEU A 32 -7.62 -5.38 14.33
C LEU A 32 -8.17 -4.21 13.50
N ALA A 33 -7.31 -3.43 12.84
CA ALA A 33 -7.75 -2.31 12.01
C ALA A 33 -8.56 -2.72 10.78
N ASP A 34 -8.48 -3.99 10.36
CA ASP A 34 -9.27 -4.56 9.29
C ASP A 34 -10.57 -5.17 9.83
N GLN A 35 -10.48 -6.01 10.87
CA GLN A 35 -11.61 -6.77 11.41
C GLN A 35 -12.55 -5.93 12.31
N GLU A 36 -12.01 -4.91 13.00
CA GLU A 36 -12.75 -4.02 13.90
C GLU A 36 -12.82 -2.59 13.32
N LYS A 37 -12.80 -2.46 11.98
CA LYS A 37 -12.71 -1.17 11.28
C LYS A 37 -13.78 -0.19 11.76
N GLU A 38 -15.03 -0.62 11.85
CA GLU A 38 -16.18 0.22 12.23
C GLU A 38 -16.05 0.73 13.67
N ALA A 39 -15.83 -0.18 14.63
CA ALA A 39 -15.66 0.17 16.05
C ALA A 39 -14.47 1.14 16.27
N ILE A 40 -13.36 0.92 15.56
CA ILE A 40 -12.19 1.81 15.63
C ILE A 40 -12.50 3.18 15.05
N MET A 41 -13.24 3.26 13.94
CA MET A 41 -13.60 4.52 13.31
C MET A 41 -14.58 5.32 14.16
N GLU A 42 -15.56 4.67 14.77
CA GLU A 42 -16.49 5.29 15.72
C GLU A 42 -15.75 5.83 16.94
N GLU A 43 -14.86 5.05 17.54
CA GLU A 43 -14.06 5.48 18.68
C GLU A 43 -13.10 6.62 18.31
N ALA A 44 -12.48 6.57 17.12
CA ALA A 44 -11.63 7.65 16.62
C ALA A 44 -12.42 8.95 16.40
N HIS A 45 -13.65 8.85 15.86
CA HIS A 45 -14.55 9.98 15.69
C HIS A 45 -14.99 10.55 17.04
N ARG A 46 -15.36 9.69 17.99
CA ARG A 46 -15.73 10.10 19.35
C ARG A 46 -14.59 10.82 20.08
N LEU A 47 -13.35 10.37 19.91
CA LEU A 47 -12.18 10.97 20.56
C LEU A 47 -11.73 12.28 19.90
N SER A 48 -11.80 12.37 18.57
CA SER A 48 -11.29 13.51 17.82
C SER A 48 -12.32 14.60 17.57
N GLY A 49 -13.60 14.25 17.46
CA GLY A 49 -14.65 15.12 16.91
C GLY A 49 -14.47 15.45 15.43
N GLU A 50 -13.46 14.89 14.77
CA GLU A 50 -13.07 15.17 13.38
C GLU A 50 -13.50 14.01 12.46
N VAL A 51 -13.51 14.24 11.16
CA VAL A 51 -13.65 13.18 10.15
C VAL A 51 -12.28 12.66 9.71
N PRO A 52 -12.20 11.47 9.06
CA PRO A 52 -10.96 10.97 8.48
C PRO A 52 -10.25 12.00 7.61
N GLY A 53 -8.96 12.23 7.88
CA GLY A 53 -8.15 13.24 7.17
C GLY A 53 -7.99 14.57 7.91
N GLY A 54 -8.67 14.75 9.05
CA GLY A 54 -8.45 15.90 9.93
C GLY A 54 -7.02 15.94 10.52
N PRO A 55 -6.52 17.12 10.94
CA PRO A 55 -5.16 17.28 11.45
C PRO A 55 -4.83 16.40 12.65
N ASN A 56 -5.82 16.13 13.51
CA ASN A 56 -5.63 15.36 14.73
C ASN A 56 -6.12 13.91 14.61
N TRP A 57 -6.86 13.60 13.54
CA TRP A 57 -7.46 12.29 13.29
C TRP A 57 -6.50 11.13 13.50
N ILE A 58 -5.26 11.22 12.99
CA ILE A 58 -4.33 10.10 13.01
C ILE A 58 -3.79 9.78 14.41
N GLY A 59 -3.65 10.81 15.26
CA GLY A 59 -3.25 10.66 16.65
C GLY A 59 -4.32 9.93 17.44
N PHE A 60 -5.57 10.38 17.29
CA PHE A 60 -6.73 9.75 17.94
C PHE A 60 -7.06 8.37 17.39
N TYR A 61 -6.87 8.12 16.09
CA TYR A 61 -7.02 6.80 15.49
C TYR A 61 -6.11 5.77 16.15
N THR A 62 -4.85 6.13 16.42
CA THR A 62 -3.91 5.22 17.11
C THR A 62 -4.36 4.90 18.53
N THR A 63 -4.94 5.89 19.22
CA THR A 63 -5.54 5.71 20.54
C THR A 63 -6.81 4.84 20.48
N ALA A 64 -7.66 5.05 19.49
CA ALA A 64 -8.87 4.28 19.26
C ALA A 64 -8.57 2.79 19.02
N VAL A 65 -7.58 2.47 18.18
CA VAL A 65 -7.11 1.09 17.99
C VAL A 65 -6.69 0.44 19.31
N LYS A 66 -6.03 1.20 20.19
CA LYS A 66 -5.64 0.70 21.52
C LYS A 66 -6.87 0.49 22.40
N ASN A 67 -7.77 1.46 22.48
CA ASN A 67 -8.96 1.38 23.32
C ASN A 67 -9.86 0.20 22.92
N VAL A 68 -10.15 0.05 21.62
CA VAL A 68 -10.93 -1.08 21.11
C VAL A 68 -10.24 -2.39 21.47
N LYS A 69 -8.92 -2.50 21.22
CA LYS A 69 -8.16 -3.70 21.61
C LYS A 69 -8.29 -4.03 23.10
N ASP A 70 -8.19 -3.03 23.97
CA ASP A 70 -8.19 -3.22 25.42
C ASP A 70 -9.61 -3.60 25.95
N GLN A 71 -10.66 -3.37 25.15
CA GLN A 71 -12.04 -3.76 25.45
C GLN A 71 -12.39 -5.18 24.97
N LEU A 72 -11.56 -5.78 24.10
CA LEU A 72 -11.82 -7.11 23.56
C LEU A 72 -11.55 -8.21 24.60
N PRO A 73 -12.45 -9.21 24.70
CA PRO A 73 -12.21 -10.39 25.52
C PRO A 73 -10.92 -11.14 25.14
N PRO A 74 -10.22 -11.78 26.10
CA PRO A 74 -8.96 -12.49 25.82
C PRO A 74 -9.07 -13.61 24.77
N ASP A 75 -10.21 -14.27 24.69
CA ASP A 75 -10.52 -15.29 23.67
C ASP A 75 -10.66 -14.70 22.27
N VAL A 76 -11.31 -13.55 22.13
CA VAL A 76 -11.40 -12.81 20.86
C VAL A 76 -10.01 -12.36 20.39
N LEU A 77 -9.19 -11.82 21.30
CA LEU A 77 -7.81 -11.44 21.01
C LEU A 77 -6.95 -12.61 20.54
N ARG A 78 -7.14 -13.82 21.12
CA ARG A 78 -6.49 -15.04 20.64
C ARG A 78 -6.94 -15.41 19.22
N GLY A 79 -8.21 -15.19 18.91
CA GLY A 79 -8.75 -15.34 17.56
C GLY A 79 -8.03 -14.45 16.54
N TYR A 80 -7.85 -13.17 16.85
CA TYR A 80 -7.12 -12.24 15.97
C TYR A 80 -5.63 -12.56 15.85
N GLU A 81 -5.00 -13.05 16.91
CA GLU A 81 -3.62 -13.51 16.86
C GLU A 81 -3.46 -14.76 15.97
N LYS A 82 -4.49 -15.63 15.94
CA LYS A 82 -4.56 -16.77 15.02
C LYS A 82 -4.73 -16.31 13.58
N ALA A 83 -5.71 -15.43 13.31
CA ALA A 83 -5.95 -14.85 11.99
C ALA A 83 -4.68 -14.16 11.44
N ARG A 84 -3.93 -13.44 12.30
CA ARG A 84 -2.65 -12.85 11.92
C ARG A 84 -1.63 -13.86 11.40
N ARG A 85 -1.57 -15.06 11.99
CA ARG A 85 -0.67 -16.13 11.55
C ARG A 85 -1.18 -16.75 10.26
N GLU A 86 -2.48 -17.03 10.20
CA GLU A 86 -3.13 -17.57 9.02
C GLU A 86 -2.90 -16.67 7.81
N TRP A 87 -3.08 -15.35 7.90
CA TRP A 87 -2.84 -14.44 6.77
C TRP A 87 -1.40 -14.47 6.25
N VAL A 88 -0.42 -14.75 7.11
CA VAL A 88 0.98 -14.86 6.71
C VAL A 88 1.25 -16.22 6.04
N GLU A 89 0.57 -17.27 6.47
CA GLU A 89 0.75 -18.63 5.97
C GLU A 89 -0.04 -18.90 4.68
N THR A 90 -1.32 -18.51 4.64
CA THR A 90 -2.25 -18.79 3.54
C THR A 90 -2.42 -17.62 2.57
N GLY A 91 -1.90 -16.44 2.93
CA GLY A 91 -2.04 -15.21 2.16
C GLY A 91 -3.06 -14.24 2.77
N PHE A 92 -2.89 -12.97 2.43
CA PHE A 92 -3.71 -11.87 2.96
C PHE A 92 -5.14 -11.91 2.38
N PRO A 93 -6.15 -11.44 3.13
CA PRO A 93 -7.48 -11.21 2.59
C PRO A 93 -7.45 -10.20 1.46
N ASP A 94 -8.43 -10.30 0.57
CA ASP A 94 -8.51 -9.40 -0.58
C ASP A 94 -8.74 -7.95 -0.13
N SER A 95 -9.61 -7.69 0.85
CA SER A 95 -9.79 -6.36 1.44
C SER A 95 -8.46 -5.69 1.82
N TYR A 96 -7.56 -6.45 2.46
CA TYR A 96 -6.23 -5.97 2.82
C TYR A 96 -5.37 -5.72 1.59
N LYS A 97 -5.35 -6.62 0.60
CA LYS A 97 -4.59 -6.41 -0.65
C LYS A 97 -5.05 -5.16 -1.40
N GLN A 98 -6.36 -4.96 -1.53
CA GLN A 98 -6.98 -3.83 -2.22
C GLN A 98 -6.59 -2.51 -1.55
N LYS A 99 -6.70 -2.44 -0.22
CA LYS A 99 -6.25 -1.30 0.58
C LYS A 99 -4.77 -0.95 0.37
N GLN A 100 -3.92 -1.98 0.33
CA GLN A 100 -2.48 -1.78 0.14
C GLN A 100 -2.17 -1.35 -1.30
N ALA A 101 -2.93 -1.83 -2.29
CA ALA A 101 -2.82 -1.40 -3.67
C ALA A 101 -3.18 0.10 -3.80
N ASP A 102 -4.33 0.53 -3.27
CA ASP A 102 -4.75 1.94 -3.26
C ASP A 102 -3.70 2.84 -2.58
N LYS A 103 -3.22 2.42 -1.41
CA LYS A 103 -2.35 3.24 -0.58
C LYS A 103 -0.90 3.29 -1.06
N HIS A 104 -0.38 2.19 -1.60
CA HIS A 104 1.06 2.03 -1.82
C HIS A 104 1.43 1.67 -3.27
N GLY A 105 0.48 1.26 -4.11
CA GLY A 105 0.73 0.77 -5.47
C GLY A 105 1.58 1.69 -6.33
N THR A 106 1.26 2.99 -6.36
CA THR A 106 2.01 4.00 -7.11
C THR A 106 3.45 4.15 -6.60
N SER A 107 3.63 4.26 -5.28
CA SER A 107 4.96 4.44 -4.68
C SER A 107 5.86 3.21 -4.85
N LEU A 108 5.26 2.02 -4.82
CA LEU A 108 5.94 0.74 -5.05
C LEU A 108 6.35 0.62 -6.52
N SER A 109 5.46 0.98 -7.44
CA SER A 109 5.73 0.95 -8.88
C SER A 109 6.89 1.89 -9.24
N LEU A 110 6.91 3.12 -8.72
CA LEU A 110 8.02 4.05 -8.90
C LEU A 110 9.33 3.48 -8.33
N SER A 111 9.29 2.87 -7.14
CA SER A 111 10.47 2.27 -6.51
C SER A 111 11.03 1.10 -7.32
N MET A 112 10.14 0.30 -7.94
CA MET A 112 10.51 -0.80 -8.81
C MET A 112 11.10 -0.31 -10.13
N ASP A 113 10.54 0.73 -10.74
CA ASP A 113 11.06 1.32 -11.98
C ASP A 113 12.43 1.96 -11.75
N GLN A 114 12.61 2.70 -10.65
CA GLN A 114 13.92 3.21 -10.28
C GLN A 114 14.94 2.08 -10.12
N LEU A 115 14.54 0.97 -9.49
CA LEU A 115 15.43 -0.16 -9.29
C LEU A 115 15.79 -0.89 -10.59
N ARG A 116 14.81 -1.07 -11.48
CA ARG A 116 15.02 -1.64 -12.83
C ARG A 116 16.02 -0.81 -13.62
N TYR A 117 15.89 0.52 -13.54
CA TYR A 117 16.81 1.43 -14.18
C TYR A 117 18.22 1.34 -13.58
N ASP A 118 18.34 1.47 -12.26
CA ASP A 118 19.64 1.47 -11.57
C ASP A 118 20.45 0.19 -11.79
N ARG A 119 19.76 -0.94 -11.97
CA ARG A 119 20.40 -2.26 -12.09
C ARG A 119 20.57 -2.75 -13.51
N MET A 120 19.70 -2.34 -14.42
CA MET A 120 19.62 -2.91 -15.77
C MET A 120 19.52 -1.85 -16.86
N GLY A 121 19.47 -0.55 -16.53
CA GLY A 121 19.19 0.53 -17.47
C GLY A 121 17.78 0.46 -18.07
N HIS A 122 16.89 -0.35 -17.49
CA HIS A 122 15.57 -0.62 -18.04
C HIS A 122 14.58 0.50 -17.69
N ARG A 123 13.81 0.91 -18.70
CA ARG A 123 12.69 1.85 -18.61
C ARG A 123 11.42 1.13 -19.00
N SER A 124 10.32 1.41 -18.31
CA SER A 124 9.04 0.76 -18.54
C SER A 124 7.89 1.75 -18.50
N ILE A 125 6.80 1.36 -19.15
CA ILE A 125 5.45 1.90 -18.96
C ILE A 125 4.63 0.70 -18.48
N THR A 126 3.93 0.84 -17.36
CA THR A 126 3.23 -0.28 -16.72
C THR A 126 1.74 0.00 -16.66
N PHE A 127 0.94 -0.91 -17.22
CA PHE A 127 -0.51 -0.92 -17.05
C PHE A 127 -0.82 -1.85 -15.86
N THR A 128 -1.50 -1.31 -14.86
CA THR A 128 -1.90 -2.06 -13.66
C THR A 128 -3.41 -2.00 -13.52
N SER A 129 -4.03 -3.11 -13.15
CA SER A 129 -5.44 -3.14 -12.77
C SER A 129 -5.63 -3.91 -11.47
N TYR A 130 -6.57 -3.44 -10.65
CA TYR A 130 -6.97 -4.08 -9.40
C TYR A 130 -8.40 -3.67 -9.05
N VAL A 131 -9.09 -4.50 -8.28
CA VAL A 131 -10.38 -4.13 -7.67
C VAL A 131 -10.09 -3.36 -6.38
N ASN A 132 -10.75 -2.23 -6.12
CA ASN A 132 -10.56 -1.47 -4.87
C ASN A 132 -11.48 -1.97 -3.73
N GLU A 133 -11.40 -1.37 -2.55
CA GLU A 133 -12.27 -1.72 -1.40
C GLU A 133 -13.78 -1.60 -1.71
N GLU A 134 -14.17 -0.80 -2.71
CA GLU A 134 -15.57 -0.60 -3.13
C GLU A 134 -16.02 -1.62 -4.18
N GLY A 135 -15.18 -2.60 -4.55
CA GLY A 135 -15.48 -3.57 -5.61
C GLY A 135 -15.37 -2.99 -7.02
N ARG A 136 -14.81 -1.79 -7.18
CA ARG A 136 -14.66 -1.14 -8.49
C ARG A 136 -13.33 -1.53 -9.12
N LEU A 137 -13.35 -1.88 -10.40
CA LEU A 137 -12.13 -2.07 -11.18
C LEU A 137 -11.43 -0.73 -11.38
N ILE A 138 -10.21 -0.63 -10.87
CA ILE A 138 -9.31 0.48 -11.08
C ILE A 138 -8.25 0.05 -12.09
N SER A 139 -7.97 0.94 -13.04
CA SER A 139 -6.87 0.79 -13.98
C SER A 139 -5.99 2.02 -13.93
N VAL A 140 -4.68 1.82 -13.79
CA VAL A 140 -3.68 2.89 -13.69
C VAL A 140 -2.56 2.62 -14.67
N VAL A 141 -2.16 3.66 -15.40
CA VAL A 141 -0.95 3.65 -16.22
C VAL A 141 0.15 4.35 -15.45
N TYR A 142 1.23 3.65 -15.21
CA TYR A 142 2.44 4.19 -14.60
C TYR A 142 3.47 4.45 -15.69
N ASP A 143 3.77 5.72 -15.91
CA ASP A 143 4.94 6.16 -16.63
C ASP A 143 5.76 7.10 -15.75
N PHE A 144 6.86 6.57 -15.21
CA PHE A 144 7.79 7.33 -14.38
C PHE A 144 9.06 7.73 -15.13
N ASN A 145 9.07 7.67 -16.47
CA ASN A 145 10.28 7.92 -17.22
C ASN A 145 10.79 9.37 -17.10
N ASN A 146 9.91 10.31 -16.77
CA ASN A 146 10.25 11.69 -16.41
C ASN A 146 10.95 11.83 -15.04
N LEU A 147 10.80 10.84 -14.15
CA LEU A 147 11.37 10.82 -12.81
C LEU A 147 12.58 9.89 -12.67
N VAL A 148 12.65 8.84 -13.48
CA VAL A 148 13.67 7.80 -13.41
C VAL A 148 14.82 8.10 -14.38
N GLY A 149 16.06 7.93 -13.90
CA GLY A 149 17.29 8.11 -14.66
C GLY A 149 17.77 9.57 -14.76
N PRO A 150 18.96 9.82 -15.36
CA PRO A 150 19.59 11.14 -15.41
C PRO A 150 18.95 12.05 -16.46
N VAL A 151 18.39 11.48 -17.53
CA VAL A 151 17.68 12.22 -18.57
C VAL A 151 16.20 12.18 -18.26
N LYS A 152 15.60 13.35 -18.04
CA LYS A 152 14.15 13.49 -17.94
C LYS A 152 13.56 13.45 -19.33
N VAL A 153 12.77 12.43 -19.61
CA VAL A 153 12.01 12.32 -20.85
C VAL A 153 10.56 12.70 -20.60
N LYS A 154 9.87 13.18 -21.63
CA LYS A 154 8.41 13.34 -21.59
C LYS A 154 7.76 11.98 -21.34
N THR A 155 6.64 11.98 -20.64
CA THR A 155 5.85 10.76 -20.46
C THR A 155 5.17 10.38 -21.78
N PHE A 156 4.72 9.14 -21.88
CA PHE A 156 4.16 8.55 -23.08
C PHE A 156 2.86 9.23 -23.47
N ASP A 157 2.01 9.59 -22.51
CA ASP A 157 0.79 10.37 -22.73
C ASP A 157 1.07 11.76 -23.32
N GLU A 158 2.14 12.42 -22.87
CA GLU A 158 2.54 13.73 -23.40
C GLU A 158 3.05 13.66 -24.85
N LYS A 159 3.64 12.52 -25.24
CA LYS A 159 4.28 12.36 -26.55
C LYS A 159 3.38 11.66 -27.57
N TYR A 160 2.57 10.71 -27.13
CA TYR A 160 1.75 9.81 -27.95
C TYR A 160 0.35 9.62 -27.33
N PRO A 161 -0.44 10.70 -27.17
CA PRO A 161 -1.74 10.63 -26.49
C PRO A 161 -2.74 9.71 -27.21
N GLU A 162 -2.74 9.71 -28.54
CA GLU A 162 -3.64 8.86 -29.35
C GLU A 162 -3.32 7.38 -29.23
N ASP A 163 -2.02 7.03 -29.21
CA ASP A 163 -1.58 5.65 -29.02
C ASP A 163 -1.93 5.15 -27.62
N LEU A 164 -1.77 5.99 -26.60
CA LEU A 164 -2.17 5.65 -25.24
C LEU A 164 -3.68 5.39 -25.14
N ASP A 165 -4.50 6.22 -25.77
CA ASP A 165 -5.96 6.02 -25.80
C ASP A 165 -6.32 4.69 -26.48
N ASN A 166 -5.67 4.35 -27.60
CA ASN A 166 -5.85 3.06 -28.27
C ASN A 166 -5.43 1.88 -27.38
N MET A 167 -4.31 2.00 -26.67
CA MET A 167 -3.86 0.99 -25.71
C MET A 167 -4.86 0.83 -24.56
N LEU A 168 -5.39 1.93 -24.01
CA LEU A 168 -6.39 1.91 -22.94
C LEU A 168 -7.70 1.26 -23.37
N LYS A 169 -8.16 1.52 -24.60
CA LYS A 169 -9.34 0.88 -25.20
C LYS A 169 -9.19 -0.64 -25.31
N ALA A 170 -7.98 -1.14 -25.59
CA ALA A 170 -7.70 -2.58 -25.61
C ALA A 170 -7.47 -3.17 -24.21
N TRP A 171 -6.81 -2.40 -23.34
CA TRP A 171 -6.47 -2.83 -21.98
C TRP A 171 -7.70 -2.96 -21.08
N TRP A 172 -8.64 -2.03 -21.15
CA TRP A 172 -9.79 -2.01 -20.24
C TRP A 172 -10.66 -3.28 -20.31
N PRO A 173 -11.06 -3.78 -21.50
CA PRO A 173 -11.78 -5.06 -21.60
C PRO A 173 -10.97 -6.25 -21.08
N TYR A 174 -9.66 -6.27 -21.32
CA TYR A 174 -8.79 -7.32 -20.82
C TYR A 174 -8.68 -7.28 -19.29
N ALA A 175 -8.54 -6.09 -18.70
CA ALA A 175 -8.53 -5.92 -17.26
C ALA A 175 -9.87 -6.36 -16.65
N ALA A 176 -11.00 -6.03 -17.28
CA ALA A 176 -12.31 -6.49 -16.83
C ALA A 176 -12.45 -8.02 -16.88
N TYR A 177 -11.97 -8.66 -17.95
CA TYR A 177 -11.92 -10.12 -18.06
C TYR A 177 -11.01 -10.77 -17.01
N ALA A 178 -9.86 -10.15 -16.69
CA ALA A 178 -8.91 -10.72 -15.73
C ALA A 178 -9.38 -10.66 -14.27
N HIS A 179 -10.35 -9.80 -13.96
CA HIS A 179 -10.87 -9.57 -12.60
C HIS A 179 -12.36 -9.94 -12.43
N GLY A 180 -13.04 -10.37 -13.51
CA GLY A 180 -14.45 -10.80 -13.51
C GLY A 180 -14.58 -12.31 -13.60
#